data_AF-A0A7U6KEK2-F1
#
_entry.id   AF-A0A7U6KEK2-F1
#
_cell.length_a   1.000
_cell.length_b   1.000
_cell.length_c   1.000
_cell.angle_alpha   90.00
_cell.angle_beta   90.00
_cell.angle_gamma   90.00
#
_symmetry.space_group_name_H-M   'P 1'
#
loop_
_entity.id
_entity.type
_entity.pdbx_description
1 polymer ?
#
loop_
_entity_poly.entity_id
_entity_poly.type
_entity_poly.pdbx_seq_one_letter_code
_entity_poly.pdbx_strand_id
1 'polypeptide(L)' 'MECPYCKKEMILGRINQEHYDLKWIEEVKSKGRWDFTPFVKGIKLSSEDKGGFVRTFYCKDCGKFIIEEANLNCRHVK' A
#
# COMPACT_ATOMS: atom_id res chain seq x y z
N MET A 1 15.79 -0.30 -2.24
CA MET A 1 15.02 -1.46 -2.77
C MET A 1 15.15 -1.43 -4.28
N GLU A 2 15.27 -2.59 -4.92
CA GLU A 2 15.38 -2.69 -6.37
C GLU A 2 14.02 -3.07 -7.00
N CYS A 3 13.69 -2.49 -8.15
CA CYS A 3 12.47 -2.82 -8.87
C CYS A 3 12.52 -4.27 -9.37
N PRO A 4 11.56 -5.13 -8.98
CA PRO A 4 11.59 -6.54 -9.35
C PRO A 4 11.44 -6.76 -10.86
N TYR A 5 10.90 -5.76 -11.58
CA TYR A 5 10.61 -5.81 -13.01
C TYR A 5 11.77 -5.32 -13.89
N CYS A 6 12.37 -4.17 -13.58
CA CYS A 6 13.41 -3.56 -14.41
C CYS A 6 14.79 -3.47 -13.74
N LYS A 7 14.92 -3.97 -12.51
CA LYS A 7 16.17 -4.05 -11.74
C LYS A 7 16.82 -2.69 -11.42
N LYS A 8 16.10 -1.58 -11.61
CA LYS A 8 16.55 -0.23 -11.24
C LYS A 8 16.21 0.11 -9.79
N GLU A 9 16.97 1.02 -9.22
CA GLU A 9 16.74 1.55 -7.87
C GLU A 9 15.38 2.23 -7.76
N MET A 10 14.68 1.99 -6.64
CA MET A 10 13.37 2.57 -6.36
C MET A 10 13.45 3.67 -5.31
N ILE A 11 12.57 4.67 -5.45
CA ILE A 11 12.47 5.81 -4.55
C ILE A 11 11.58 5.46 -3.38
N LEU A 12 12.09 5.58 -2.15
CA LEU A 12 11.29 5.45 -0.93
C LEU A 12 10.38 6.68 -0.75
N GLY A 13 9.12 6.43 -0.42
CA GLY A 13 8.12 7.46 -0.17
C GLY A 13 7.03 7.01 0.82
N ARG A 14 6.04 7.87 1.02
CA ARG A 14 4.87 7.61 1.87
C ARG A 14 3.58 8.08 1.19
N ILE A 15 2.50 7.34 1.39
CA ILE A 15 1.14 7.76 1.05
C ILE A 15 0.42 8.02 2.36
N ASN A 16 -0.05 9.25 2.55
CA ASN A 16 -0.78 9.66 3.76
C ASN A 16 -2.25 9.25 3.65
N GLN A 17 -2.82 8.84 4.77
CA GLN A 17 -4.26 8.71 4.98
C GLN A 17 -4.81 10.10 5.33
N GLU A 18 -5.82 10.58 4.62
CA GLU A 18 -6.48 11.86 4.96
C GLU A 18 -7.79 11.65 5.74
N HIS A 19 -8.76 10.92 5.18
CA HIS A 19 -10.12 10.87 5.74
C HIS A 19 -10.72 9.46 5.90
N TYR A 20 -10.37 8.51 5.03
CA TYR A 20 -10.83 7.12 5.12
C TYR A 20 -9.64 6.19 5.14
N ASP A 21 -9.83 4.99 5.70
CA ASP A 21 -8.84 3.93 5.64
C ASP A 21 -8.32 3.73 4.22
N LEU A 22 -7.01 3.85 4.04
CA LEU A 22 -6.37 3.51 2.79
C LEU A 22 -6.40 1.98 2.65
N LYS A 23 -7.25 1.47 1.76
CA LYS A 23 -7.43 0.04 1.54
C LYS A 23 -7.04 -0.34 0.12
N TRP A 24 -6.40 -1.50 -0.01
CA TRP A 24 -6.32 -2.20 -1.28
C TRP A 24 -7.53 -3.14 -1.40
N ILE A 25 -8.24 -3.04 -2.51
CA ILE A 25 -9.40 -3.86 -2.84
C ILE A 25 -9.10 -4.53 -4.18
N GLU A 26 -9.29 -5.84 -4.23
CA GLU A 26 -9.18 -6.60 -5.47
C GLU A 26 -10.23 -6.11 -6.47
N GLU A 27 -9.85 -5.91 -7.73
CA GLU A 27 -10.70 -5.28 -8.74
C GLU A 27 -12.07 -5.97 -8.89
N VAL A 28 -12.11 -7.30 -8.87
CA VAL A 28 -13.35 -8.09 -8.96
C VAL A 28 -14.28 -7.92 -7.74
N LYS A 29 -13.75 -7.42 -6.63
CA LYS A 29 -14.50 -7.13 -5.39
C LYS A 29 -14.82 -5.64 -5.22
N SER A 30 -14.26 -4.77 -6.07
CA SER A 30 -14.53 -3.34 -6.04
C SER A 30 -16.00 -3.09 -6.38
N LYS A 31 -16.63 -2.25 -5.57
CA LYS A 31 -17.99 -1.73 -5.75
C LYS A 31 -17.98 -0.23 -6.09
N GLY A 32 -16.82 0.28 -6.53
CA GLY A 32 -16.62 1.67 -6.91
C GLY A 32 -16.91 2.62 -5.76
N ARG A 33 -17.93 3.47 -5.88
CA ARG A 33 -18.29 4.48 -4.88
C ARG A 33 -18.53 3.91 -3.48
N TRP A 34 -18.92 2.64 -3.38
CA TRP A 34 -19.22 1.97 -2.12
C TRP A 34 -17.98 1.41 -1.39
N ASP A 35 -16.80 1.49 -2.00
CA ASP A 35 -15.55 0.94 -1.44
C ASP A 35 -15.11 1.61 -0.14
N PHE A 36 -15.58 2.84 0.11
CA PHE A 36 -15.32 3.58 1.33
C PHE A 36 -16.23 3.16 2.50
N THR A 37 -17.22 2.28 2.28
CA THR A 37 -18.09 1.82 3.36
C THR A 37 -17.41 0.77 4.24
N PRO A 38 -17.79 0.63 5.53
CA PRO A 38 -17.28 -0.42 6.41
C PRO A 38 -17.56 -1.85 5.93
N PHE A 39 -18.55 -2.02 5.04
CA PHE A 39 -18.98 -3.33 4.56
C PHE A 39 -18.09 -3.89 3.45
N VAL A 40 -17.34 -3.05 2.74
CA VAL A 40 -16.41 -3.50 1.72
C VAL A 40 -15.09 -3.91 2.40
N LYS A 41 -14.82 -5.22 2.35
CA LYS A 41 -13.61 -5.82 2.91
C LYS A 41 -12.44 -5.64 1.94
N GLY A 42 -11.35 -5.09 2.43
CA GLY A 42 -10.08 -4.92 1.72
C GLY A 42 -8.91 -4.99 2.70
N ILE A 43 -7.68 -4.99 2.18
CA ILE A 43 -6.47 -4.98 3.00
C ILE A 43 -6.21 -3.54 3.42
N LYS A 44 -6.28 -3.25 4.72
CA LYS A 44 -5.97 -1.91 5.27
C LYS A 44 -4.46 -1.70 5.21
N LEU A 45 -4.03 -0.73 4.39
CA LEU A 45 -2.62 -0.45 4.11
C LEU A 45 -2.00 0.51 5.11
N SER A 46 -2.80 1.40 5.70
CA SER A 46 -2.37 2.33 6.75
C SER A 46 -2.71 1.81 8.14
N SER A 47 -1.87 2.12 9.12
CA SER A 47 -2.15 1.89 10.54
C SER A 47 -2.20 3.23 11.25
N GLU A 48 -3.26 3.47 12.01
CA GLU A 48 -3.38 4.65 12.87
C GLU A 48 -2.22 4.70 13.89
N ASP A 49 -1.81 3.54 14.41
CA ASP A 49 -0.69 3.40 15.33
C ASP A 49 0.67 3.78 14.71
N LYS A 50 0.79 3.73 13.38
CA LYS A 50 2.01 4.09 12.63
C LYS A 50 1.96 5.49 12.01
N GLY A 51 1.04 6.35 12.49
CA GLY A 51 0.95 7.75 12.06
C GLY A 51 0.12 7.97 10.79
N GLY A 52 -0.74 7.02 10.41
CA GLY A 52 -1.70 7.21 9.33
C GLY A 52 -1.05 7.31 7.95
N PHE A 53 0.05 6.61 7.70
CA PHE A 53 0.65 6.52 6.37
C PHE A 53 1.10 5.09 6.06
N VAL A 54 1.30 4.79 4.77
CA VAL A 54 1.94 3.56 4.31
C VAL A 54 3.25 3.88 3.60
N ARG A 55 4.29 3.08 3.87
CA ARG A 55 5.57 3.20 3.17
C ARG A 55 5.46 2.57 1.79
N THR A 56 6.05 3.23 0.81
CA THR A 56 6.03 2.78 -0.58
C THR A 56 7.38 2.95 -1.25
N PHE A 57 7.63 2.16 -2.27
CA PHE A 57 8.77 2.28 -3.16
C PHE A 57 8.27 2.51 -4.57
N TYR A 58 8.68 3.60 -5.21
CA TYR A 58 8.27 3.98 -6.56
C TYR A 58 9.40 3.79 -7.56
N CYS A 59 9.15 3.03 -8.64
CA CYS A 59 10.06 2.93 -9.77
C CYS A 59 9.66 3.93 -10.86
N LYS A 60 10.48 4.97 -11.06
CA LYS A 60 10.24 6.00 -12.09
C LYS A 60 10.15 5.44 -13.50
N ASP A 61 10.95 4.44 -13.84
CA ASP A 61 10.99 3.88 -15.19
C ASP A 61 9.79 2.99 -15.52
N CYS A 62 9.23 2.31 -14.51
CA CYS A 62 8.12 1.38 -14.70
C CYS A 62 6.75 1.99 -14.39
N GLY A 63 6.71 3.13 -13.70
CA GLY A 63 5.48 3.71 -13.16
C GLY A 63 4.82 2.86 -12.06
N LYS A 64 5.59 2.01 -11.38
CA LYS A 64 5.06 1.00 -10.44
C LYS A 64 5.41 1.32 -9.00
N PHE A 65 4.47 1.02 -8.11
CA PHE A 65 4.66 1.08 -6.66
C PHE A 65 4.78 -0.32 -6.07
N ILE A 66 5.66 -0.47 -5.09
CA ILE A 66 5.61 -1.55 -4.11
C ILE A 66 5.15 -0.93 -2.81
N ILE A 67 4.11 -1.52 -2.22
CA ILE A 67 3.52 -1.06 -0.96
C ILE A 67 3.86 -2.10 0.09
N GLU A 68 4.48 -1.66 1.18
CA GLU A 68 4.74 -2.52 2.32
C GLU A 68 3.53 -2.42 3.27
N GLU A 69 2.84 -3.53 3.51
CA GLU A 69 1.68 -3.54 4.39
C GLU A 69 2.09 -3.15 5.82
N ALA A 70 1.54 -2.05 6.33
CA ALA A 70 1.91 -1.52 7.64
C ALA A 70 1.62 -2.50 8.78
N ASN A 71 0.67 -3.42 8.63
CA ASN A 71 0.24 -4.34 9.68
C ASN A 71 1.00 -5.69 9.68
N LEU A 72 1.73 -6.01 8.62
CA LEU A 72 2.54 -7.23 8.56
C LEU A 72 3.96 -6.94 9.02
N ASN A 73 4.28 -7.32 10.26
CA ASN A 73 5.66 -7.47 10.68
C ASN A 73 6.23 -8.74 10.04
N CYS A 74 6.63 -8.68 8.76
CA CYS A 74 7.49 -9.71 8.17
C CYS A 74 8.88 -9.61 8.82
N ARG A 75 9.02 -10.25 9.99
CA ARG A 75 10.32 -10.60 10.54
C ARG A 75 10.92 -11.58 9.55
N HIS A 76 11.85 -11.12 8.72
CA HIS A 76 12.77 -12.02 8.05
C HIS A 76 13.48 -12.79 9.16
N VAL A 77 13.06 -14.03 9.37
CA VAL A 77 13.84 -14.99 10.17
C VAL A 77 15.14 -15.13 9.39
N LYS A 78 16.21 -14.62 9.99
CA LYS A 78 17.57 -14.75 9.47
C LYS A 78 17.96 -16.21 9.37
#